data_AF-A0AAV4N9U6-F1
#
_entry.id   AF-A0AAV4N9U6-F1
#
_cell.length_a   1.000
_cell.length_b   1.000
_cell.length_c   1.000
_cell.angle_alpha   90.00
_cell.angle_beta   90.00
_cell.angle_gamma   90.00
#
_symmetry.space_group_name_H-M   'P 1'
#
loop_
_entity.id
_entity.type
_entity.pdbx_description
1 polymer ?
#
loop_
_entity_poly.entity_id
_entity_poly.type
_entity_poly.pdbx_seq_one_letter_code
_entity_poly.pdbx_strand_id
1 'polypeptide(L)'
;MGPNEDVAERAMCPFKWMVSNRNPSRIPEYLYEAQCACQISRLTSRVASCIQLKAKIRVLWRVSCEGPLHVYKEGWEEISVACVPVGLPIISSKKAHVVQYLPPE
;
A
#
# COMPACT_ATOMS: atom_id res chain seq x y z
N MET A 1 -2.59 -9.64 23.65
CA MET A 1 -1.81 -8.71 22.83
C MET A 1 -1.76 -7.39 23.58
N GLY A 2 -0.61 -7.07 24.18
CA GLY A 2 -0.42 -5.83 24.94
C GLY A 2 -0.11 -4.64 24.01
N PRO A 3 -0.30 -3.40 24.46
CA PRO A 3 -0.02 -2.20 23.66
C PRO A 3 1.48 -1.97 23.35
N ASN A 4 2.37 -2.78 23.92
CA ASN A 4 3.82 -2.66 23.77
C ASN A 4 4.42 -3.39 22.54
N GLU A 5 3.61 -4.15 21.79
CA GLU A 5 4.05 -4.84 20.57
C GLU A 5 3.83 -3.95 19.33
N ASP A 6 4.75 -4.03 18.36
CA ASP A 6 4.66 -3.31 17.09
C ASP A 6 3.36 -3.65 16.35
N VAL A 7 2.80 -2.67 15.63
CA VAL A 7 1.60 -2.87 14.79
C VAL A 7 1.78 -4.03 13.82
N ALA A 8 3.01 -4.23 13.32
CA ALA A 8 3.39 -5.30 12.41
C ALA A 8 3.15 -6.71 12.98
N GLU A 9 3.26 -6.90 14.30
CA GLU A 9 3.12 -8.20 14.96
C GLU A 9 1.68 -8.48 15.40
N ARG A 10 0.98 -7.43 15.83
CA ARG A 10 -0.41 -7.50 16.32
C ARG A 10 -1.45 -7.52 15.21
N ALA A 11 -1.08 -7.15 13.98
CA ALA A 11 -2.00 -7.16 12.85
C ALA A 11 -2.58 -8.56 12.59
N MET A 12 -3.83 -8.60 12.12
CA MET A 12 -4.47 -9.84 11.67
C MET A 12 -3.72 -10.48 10.49
N CYS A 13 -3.07 -9.65 9.66
CA CYS A 13 -2.10 -10.03 8.67
C CYS A 13 -0.73 -9.45 9.09
N PRO A 14 0.05 -10.18 9.90
CA PRO A 14 1.36 -9.72 10.33
C PRO A 14 2.28 -9.50 9.13
N PHE A 15 3.21 -8.57 9.28
CA PHE A 15 4.17 -8.23 8.24
C PHE A 15 5.54 -7.93 8.82
N LYS A 16 6.55 -7.86 7.95
CA LYS A 16 7.90 -7.42 8.30
C LYS A 16 8.28 -6.23 7.45
N TRP A 17 9.06 -5.32 8.02
CA TRP A 17 9.66 -4.22 7.28
C TRP A 17 10.88 -4.73 6.52
N MET A 18 10.85 -4.58 5.21
CA MET A 18 11.97 -4.90 4.34
C MET A 18 12.56 -3.59 3.83
N VAL A 19 13.87 -3.40 3.98
CA VAL A 19 14.57 -2.33 3.28
C VAL A 19 14.59 -2.70 1.81
N SER A 20 13.82 -1.97 1.00
CA SER A 20 13.69 -2.19 -0.44
C SER A 20 14.14 -0.95 -1.22
N ASN A 21 14.27 -1.14 -2.54
CA ASN A 21 14.30 -0.05 -3.51
C ASN A 21 15.32 1.05 -3.19
N ARG A 22 16.60 0.69 -2.98
CA ARG A 22 17.67 1.67 -2.80
C ARG A 22 17.86 2.46 -4.11
N ASN A 23 17.76 3.77 -4.03
CA ASN A 23 18.02 4.67 -5.17
C ASN A 23 18.86 5.90 -4.75
N PRO A 24 20.16 5.95 -5.09
CA PRO A 24 21.05 7.05 -4.72
C PRO A 24 20.64 8.42 -5.30
N SER A 25 19.80 8.44 -6.34
CA SER A 25 19.28 9.65 -6.96
C SER A 25 17.96 10.11 -6.35
N ARG A 26 17.53 9.51 -5.24
CA ARG A 26 16.26 9.81 -4.57
C ARG A 26 16.47 10.11 -3.09
N ILE A 27 15.65 11.00 -2.54
CA ILE A 27 15.52 11.20 -1.10
C ILE A 27 14.09 10.84 -0.67
N PRO A 28 13.90 9.93 0.31
CA PRO A 28 14.95 9.11 0.94
C PRO A 28 15.53 8.06 -0.04
N GLU A 29 16.81 7.75 0.15
CA GLU A 29 17.55 6.80 -0.69
C GLU A 29 17.01 5.38 -0.52
N TYR A 30 16.72 5.00 0.72
CA TYR A 30 16.15 3.70 1.07
C TYR A 30 14.67 3.86 1.38
N LEU A 31 13.87 2.91 0.89
CA LEU A 31 12.48 2.79 1.28
C LEU A 31 12.29 1.54 2.13
N TYR A 32 11.27 1.58 2.98
CA TYR A 32 10.83 0.43 3.75
C TYR A 32 9.49 -0.02 3.20
N GLU A 33 9.40 -1.29 2.86
CA GLU A 33 8.19 -1.92 2.34
C GLU A 33 7.73 -3.02 3.29
N ALA A 34 6.42 -3.04 3.54
CA ALA A 34 5.76 -4.09 4.30
C ALA A 34 5.66 -5.37 3.45
N GLN A 35 6.23 -6.46 3.92
CA GLN A 35 6.07 -7.79 3.33
C GLN A 35 5.22 -8.68 4.23
N CYS A 36 4.15 -9.25 3.70
CA CYS A 36 3.25 -10.09 4.49
C CYS A 36 3.97 -11.34 4.97
N ALA A 37 3.87 -11.62 6.27
CA ALA A 37 4.49 -12.79 6.88
C ALA A 37 3.68 -14.07 6.63
N CYS A 38 2.40 -13.94 6.26
CA CYS A 38 1.52 -15.06 5.95
C CYS A 38 0.57 -14.72 4.80
N GLN A 39 0.06 -15.74 4.11
CA GLN A 39 -0.93 -15.60 3.04
C GLN A 39 -2.37 -15.59 3.55
N ILE A 40 -2.63 -16.20 4.71
CA ILE A 40 -3.96 -16.31 5.32
C ILE A 40 -3.97 -15.53 6.63
N SER A 41 -5.01 -14.76 6.86
CA SER A 41 -5.15 -13.95 8.07
C SER A 41 -5.33 -14.80 9.32
N ARG A 42 -4.93 -14.27 10.48
CA ARG A 42 -5.15 -14.87 11.81
C ARG A 42 -6.60 -14.75 12.31
N LEU A 43 -7.57 -14.41 11.45
CA LEU A 43 -8.98 -14.43 11.84
C LEU A 43 -9.43 -15.88 12.10
N THR A 44 -9.95 -16.12 13.30
CA THR A 44 -10.47 -17.43 13.71
C THR A 44 -11.80 -17.77 13.03
N SER A 45 -12.54 -16.78 12.52
CA SER A 45 -13.92 -16.94 12.04
C SER A 45 -14.08 -16.97 10.53
N ARG A 46 -13.10 -16.50 9.74
CA ARG A 46 -13.16 -16.49 8.27
C ARG A 46 -11.76 -16.58 7.67
N VAL A 47 -11.62 -17.40 6.62
CA VAL A 47 -10.42 -17.42 5.78
C VAL A 47 -10.42 -16.17 4.92
N ALA A 48 -9.50 -15.24 5.21
CA ALA A 48 -9.23 -14.06 4.39
C ALA A 48 -7.77 -14.10 3.91
N SER A 49 -7.55 -13.71 2.67
CA SER A 49 -6.20 -13.62 2.10
C SER A 49 -5.53 -12.34 2.56
N CYS A 50 -4.27 -12.42 2.97
CA CYS A 50 -3.46 -11.27 3.31
C CYS A 50 -2.84 -10.69 2.03
N ILE A 51 -3.07 -9.39 1.79
CA ILE A 51 -2.47 -8.66 0.67
C ILE A 51 -1.72 -7.43 1.17
N GLN A 52 -0.73 -6.98 0.39
CA GLN A 52 -0.02 -5.75 0.65
C GLN A 52 -0.92 -4.54 0.33
N LEU A 53 -1.06 -3.63 1.30
CA LEU A 53 -1.66 -2.33 1.08
C LEU A 53 -0.59 -1.39 0.54
N LYS A 54 -0.81 -0.87 -0.67
CA LYS A 54 0.11 0.07 -1.32
C LYS A 54 -0.32 1.52 -1.11
N ALA A 55 0.65 2.41 -0.96
CA ALA A 55 0.45 3.84 -0.85
C ALA A 55 1.49 4.60 -1.68
N LYS A 56 1.09 5.77 -2.17
CA LYS A 56 2.01 6.71 -2.81
C LYS A 56 2.63 7.62 -1.75
N ILE A 57 3.96 7.69 -1.73
CA ILE A 57 4.72 8.58 -0.86
C ILE A 57 5.44 9.64 -1.70
N ARG A 58 5.64 10.82 -1.12
CA ARG A 58 6.42 11.88 -1.75
C ARG A 58 7.90 11.58 -1.64
N VAL A 59 8.62 11.84 -2.72
CA VAL A 59 10.09 11.72 -2.79
C VAL A 59 10.68 12.90 -3.55
N LEU A 60 11.97 13.16 -3.32
CA LEU A 60 12.73 14.11 -4.12
C LEU A 60 13.67 13.36 -5.06
N TRP A 61 13.55 13.63 -6.36
CA TRP A 61 14.39 13.05 -7.40
C TRP A 61 15.48 14.03 -7.79
N ARG A 62 16.74 13.60 -7.75
CA ARG A 62 17.86 14.36 -8.29
C ARG A 62 17.75 14.37 -9.82
N VAL A 63 17.61 15.55 -10.40
CA VAL A 63 17.37 15.73 -11.84
C VAL A 63 18.57 16.33 -12.57
N SER A 64 19.39 17.13 -11.88
CA SER A 64 20.58 17.74 -12.46
C SER A 64 21.60 18.13 -11.37
N CYS A 65 22.73 18.66 -11.83
CA CYS A 65 23.75 19.28 -10.98
C CYS A 65 24.02 20.68 -11.54
N GLU A 66 23.98 21.69 -10.68
CA GLU A 66 24.29 23.07 -11.02
C GLU A 66 25.51 23.50 -10.21
N GLY A 67 26.70 23.38 -10.83
CA GLY A 67 27.97 23.55 -10.13
C GLY A 67 28.13 22.52 -8.99
N PRO A 68 28.41 22.94 -7.74
CA PRO A 68 28.53 22.02 -6.60
C PRO A 68 27.17 21.60 -6.02
N LEU A 69 26.05 22.12 -6.54
CA LEU A 69 24.72 21.89 -5.98
C LEU A 69 23.97 20.79 -6.74
N HIS A 70 23.24 19.96 -5.99
CA HIS A 70 22.31 18.99 -6.56
C HIS A 70 20.91 19.62 -6.68
N VAL A 71 20.29 19.47 -7.85
CA VAL A 71 18.92 19.98 -8.10
C VAL A 71 17.94 18.82 -7.99
N TYR A 72 16.85 19.06 -7.27
CA TYR A 72 15.81 18.07 -7.00
C TYR A 72 14.45 18.50 -7.51
N LYS A 73 13.63 17.52 -7.88
CA LYS A 73 12.22 17.70 -8.23
C LYS A 73 11.35 16.77 -7.38
N GLU A 74 10.21 17.27 -6.92
CA GLU A 74 9.20 16.44 -6.26
C GLU A 74 8.66 15.36 -7.20
N GLY A 75 8.45 14.17 -6.66
CA GLY A 75 7.79 13.06 -7.34
C GLY A 75 7.14 12.12 -6.34
N TRP A 76 6.73 10.96 -6.84
CA TRP A 76 6.02 9.96 -6.06
C TRP A 76 6.63 8.58 -6.27
N GLU A 77 6.65 7.80 -5.20
CA GLU A 77 6.95 6.36 -5.22
C GLU A 77 5.76 5.59 -4.65
N GLU A 78 5.53 4.38 -5.14
CA GLU A 78 4.51 3.49 -4.57
C GLU A 78 5.17 2.40 -3.74
N ILE A 79 4.82 2.32 -2.46
CA ILE A 79 5.38 1.32 -1.53
C ILE A 79 4.25 0.54 -0.84
N SER A 80 4.53 -0.69 -0.43
CA SER A 80 3.66 -1.39 0.51
C SER A 80 3.86 -0.87 1.94
N VAL A 81 2.80 -0.43 2.59
CA VAL A 81 2.85 0.17 3.94
C VAL A 81 2.29 -0.73 5.04
N ALA A 82 1.53 -1.77 4.66
CA ALA A 82 0.95 -2.73 5.59
C ALA A 82 0.53 -4.00 4.85
N CYS A 83 0.08 -5.00 5.61
CA CYS A 83 -0.70 -6.11 5.09
C CYS A 83 -2.09 -6.13 5.72
N VAL A 84 -3.11 -6.36 4.89
CA VAL A 84 -4.52 -6.31 5.31
C VAL A 84 -5.26 -7.59 4.90
N PRO A 85 -6.19 -8.08 5.74
CA PRO A 85 -7.02 -9.21 5.38
C PRO A 85 -8.10 -8.77 4.38
N VAL A 86 -8.18 -9.47 3.26
CA VAL A 86 -9.22 -9.27 2.25
C VAL A 86 -10.07 -10.53 2.17
N GLY A 87 -11.35 -10.37 2.53
CA GLY A 87 -12.35 -11.42 2.40
C GLY A 87 -12.74 -11.64 0.93
N LEU A 88 -13.61 -12.62 0.70
CA LEU A 88 -14.19 -12.83 -0.62
C LEU A 88 -14.85 -11.53 -1.12
N PRO A 89 -14.74 -11.23 -2.43
CA PRO A 89 -15.39 -10.06 -2.99
C PRO A 89 -16.88 -10.09 -2.65
N ILE A 90 -17.41 -8.95 -2.18
CA ILE A 90 -18.85 -8.80 -1.97
C ILE A 90 -19.50 -8.77 -3.34
N ILE A 91 -19.99 -9.92 -3.80
CA ILE A 91 -20.83 -10.01 -4.98
C ILE A 91 -22.22 -9.52 -4.56
N SER A 92 -22.35 -8.22 -4.35
CA SER A 92 -23.67 -7.59 -4.31
C SER A 92 -24.22 -7.69 -5.73
N SER A 93 -25.11 -8.65 -5.98
CA SER A 93 -26.01 -8.59 -7.13
C SER A 93 -26.87 -7.33 -6.97
N LYS A 94 -26.36 -6.19 -7.44
CA LYS A 94 -27.24 -5.10 -7.83
C LYS A 94 -27.99 -5.65 -9.02
N LYS A 95 -29.21 -6.14 -8.83
CA LYS A 95 -30.21 -5.98 -9.88
C LYS A 95 -30.25 -4.47 -10.13
N ALA A 96 -29.50 -4.00 -11.12
CA ALA A 96 -29.59 -2.63 -11.55
C ALA A 96 -31.06 -2.38 -11.86
N HIS A 97 -31.70 -1.44 -11.18
CA HIS A 97 -32.98 -0.93 -11.65
C HIS A 97 -32.73 -0.43 -13.07
N VAL A 98 -33.42 -1.01 -14.05
CA VAL A 98 -33.37 -0.57 -15.44
C VAL A 98 -33.80 0.89 -15.45
N VAL A 99 -32.87 1.80 -15.69
CA VAL A 99 -33.17 3.22 -15.87
C VAL A 99 -33.59 3.39 -17.33
N GLN A 100 -34.87 3.67 -17.58
CA GLN A 100 -35.33 4.15 -18.88
C GLN A 100 -34.94 5.63 -19.01
N TYR A 101 -34.09 5.92 -19.99
CA TYR A 101 -33.78 7.28 -20.40
C TYR A 101 -34.68 7.65 -21.58
N LEU A 102 -35.53 8.66 -21.39
CA LEU A 102 -36.29 9.30 -22.46
C LEU A 102 -35.56 10.59 -22.87
N PRO A 103 -35.09 10.73 -24.12
CA PRO A 103 -34.49 11.97 -24.59
C PRO A 103 -35.55 13.09 -24.70
N PRO A 104 -35.16 14.37 -24.53
CA PRO A 104 -36.06 15.50 -24.73
C PRO A 104 -36.40 15.68 -26.22
N GLU A 105 -37.64 16.11 -26.48
CA GLU A 105 -38.21 16.41 -27.81
C GLU A 105 -37.50 17.55 -28.54
#